data_AF-A0A7Y6UC06-F1
#
_entry.id   AF-A0A7Y6UC06-F1
#
_cell.length_a   1.000
_cell.length_b   1.000
_cell.length_c   1.000
_cell.angle_alpha   90.00
_cell.angle_beta   90.00
_cell.angle_gamma   90.00
#
_symmetry.space_group_name_H-M   'P 1'
#
loop_
_entity.id
_entity.type
_entity.pdbx_description
1 polymer ?
#
loop_
_entity_poly.entity_id
_entity_poly.type
_entity_poly.pdbx_seq_one_letter_code
_entity_poly.pdbx_strand_id
1 'polypeptide(L)' 'MSRKGGGKVVVPPGVWKTGRIELKSNVNLHLEEGAELHFSGNIKDYLPVAL' A
#
# COMPACT_ATOMS: atom_id res chain seq x y z
N MET A 1 0.66 -17.36 -20.47
CA MET A 1 1.79 -17.82 -19.63
C MET A 1 2.14 -16.69 -18.67
N SER A 2 2.12 -16.97 -17.37
CA SER A 2 1.86 -16.07 -16.23
C SER A 2 2.64 -14.74 -16.20
N ARG A 3 1.99 -13.59 -16.37
CA ARG A 3 2.56 -12.27 -16.06
C ARG A 3 2.40 -11.97 -14.57
N LYS A 4 2.98 -12.84 -13.74
CA LYS A 4 3.03 -12.81 -12.26
C LYS A 4 1.69 -12.45 -11.60
N GLY A 5 0.82 -13.46 -11.54
CA GLY A 5 -0.46 -13.46 -10.84
C GLY A 5 -0.29 -13.29 -9.34
N GLY A 6 0.03 -12.07 -8.94
CA GLY A 6 0.20 -11.65 -7.56
C GLY A 6 1.65 -11.46 -7.15
N GLY A 7 1.87 -10.40 -6.38
CA GLY A 7 3.19 -9.97 -5.90
C GLY A 7 3.15 -9.69 -4.40
N LYS A 8 4.27 -9.98 -3.73
CA LYS A 8 4.47 -9.63 -2.33
C LYS A 8 5.21 -8.29 -2.27
N VAL A 9 4.59 -7.29 -1.65
CA VAL A 9 5.23 -6.01 -1.32
C VAL A 9 5.74 -6.15 0.11
N VAL A 10 7.05 -6.08 0.30
CA VAL A 10 7.68 -6.12 1.63
C VAL A 10 8.07 -4.69 2.01
N VAL A 11 7.58 -4.24 3.15
CA VAL A 11 7.93 -2.95 3.74
C VAL A 11 8.89 -3.21 4.89
N PRO A 12 10.18 -2.89 4.73
CA PRO A 12 11.17 -3.13 5.78
C PRO A 12 11.00 -2.14 6.94
N PRO A 13 11.59 -2.42 8.11
CA PRO A 13 11.55 -1.53 9.28
C PRO A 13 11.95 -0.10 8.95
N GLY A 14 11.21 0.87 9.49
CA GLY A 14 11.40 2.29 9.26
C GLY A 14 10.09 3.06 9.13
N VAL A 15 10.21 4.39 9.06
CA VAL A 15 9.06 5.29 8.96
C VAL A 15 8.80 5.64 7.49
N TRP A 16 7.64 5.21 6.99
CA TRP A 16 7.21 5.36 5.61
C TRP A 16 6.04 6.34 5.52
N LYS A 17 6.28 7.55 5.00
CA LYS A 17 5.18 8.46 4.65
C LYS A 17 4.52 7.98 3.37
N THR A 18 3.24 7.62 3.47
CA THR A 18 2.44 7.09 2.37
C THR A 18 1.12 7.86 2.25
N GLY A 19 0.56 7.88 1.03
CA GLY A 19 -0.77 8.41 0.77
C GLY A 19 -1.81 7.28 0.76
N ARG A 20 -2.75 7.34 -0.19
CA ARG A 20 -3.72 6.27 -0.42
C ARG A 20 -3.01 4.99 -0.89
N ILE A 21 -3.24 3.89 -0.17
CA ILE A 21 -2.81 2.55 -0.58
C ILE A 21 -4.02 1.84 -1.19
N GLU A 22 -3.95 1.53 -2.48
CA GLU A 22 -4.93 0.68 -3.16
C GLU A 22 -4.33 -0.71 -3.38
N LEU A 23 -4.80 -1.68 -2.60
CA LEU A 23 -4.40 -3.07 -2.77
C LEU A 23 -5.18 -3.68 -3.94
N LYS A 24 -4.44 -4.20 -4.93
CA LYS A 24 -5.03 -4.92 -6.06
C LYS A 24 -5.17 -6.41 -5.75
N SER A 25 -6.07 -7.08 -6.46
CA SER A 25 -6.28 -8.52 -6.33
C SER A 25 -4.98 -9.31 -6.56
N ASN A 26 -4.70 -10.25 -5.66
CA ASN A 26 -3.47 -11.06 -5.59
C ASN A 26 -2.21 -10.32 -5.07
N VAL A 27 -2.33 -9.14 -4.47
CA VAL A 27 -1.18 -8.46 -3.82
C VAL A 27 -1.11 -8.81 -2.34
N ASN A 28 0.07 -9.16 -1.84
CA ASN A 28 0.33 -9.42 -0.43
C ASN A 28 1.22 -8.31 0.13
N LEU A 29 0.67 -7.41 0.94
CA LEU A 29 1.44 -6.35 1.61
C LEU A 29 1.94 -6.88 2.96
N HIS A 30 3.25 -7.04 3.08
CA HIS A 30 3.92 -7.56 4.26
C HIS A 30 4.72 -6.44 4.92
N LEU A 31 4.32 -6.08 6.13
CA LEU A 31 5.01 -5.11 6.98
C LEU A 31 5.91 -5.88 7.93
N GLU A 32 7.21 -5.63 7.84
CA GLU A 32 8.17 -6.21 8.78
C GLU A 32 8.08 -5.51 10.15
N GLU A 33 8.55 -6.18 11.19
CA GLU A 33 8.55 -5.64 12.55
C GLU A 33 9.34 -4.33 12.60
N GLY A 34 8.72 -3.24 13.09
CA GLY A 34 9.30 -1.89 13.09
C GLY A 34 9.00 -1.07 11.84
N ALA A 35 8.16 -1.54 10.91
CA ALA A 35 7.66 -0.73 9.81
C ALA A 35 6.47 0.14 10.26
N GLU A 36 6.60 1.46 10.10
CA GLU A 36 5.57 2.45 10.44
C GLU A 36 5.06 3.13 9.17
N LEU A 37 3.80 2.90 8.81
CA LEU A 37 3.14 3.57 7.68
C LEU A 37 2.42 4.84 8.17
N HIS A 38 2.97 6.00 7.85
CA HIS A 38 2.38 7.30 8.15
C HIS A 38 1.50 7.74 6.99
N PHE A 39 0.20 7.53 7.12
CA PHE A 39 -0.78 8.02 6.16
C PHE A 39 -0.85 9.54 6.22
N SER A 40 -0.61 10.17 5.08
CA SER A 40 -0.92 11.59 4.91
C SER A 40 -2.44 11.69 4.83
N GLY A 41 -3.08 12.16 5.92
CA GLY A 41 -4.54 12.31 6.04
C GLY A 41 -5.16 13.35 5.11
N ASN A 42 -4.51 13.65 3.99
CA ASN A 42 -5.01 14.58 2.99
C ASN A 42 -6.07 13.87 2.16
N ILE A 43 -7.34 14.16 2.46
CA ILE A 43 -8.52 13.59 1.78
C ILE A 43 -8.47 13.80 0.25
N LYS A 44 -7.70 14.79 -0.23
CA LYS A 44 -7.45 15.02 -1.66
C LYS A 44 -6.78 13.83 -2.36
N ASP A 45 -5.96 13.05 -1.67
CA ASP A 45 -5.33 11.83 -2.18
C ASP A 45 -6.29 10.62 -2.23
N TYR A 46 -7.47 10.74 -1.63
CA TYR A 46 -8.50 9.69 -1.56
C TYR A 46 -9.67 9.89 -2.55
N LEU A 47 -9.59 10.87 -3.45
CA LEU A 47 -10.62 11.16 -4.46
C LEU A 47 -10.32 10.52 -5.84
N PRO A 48 -11.34 10.20 -6.66
CA PRO A 48 -12.76 10.48 -6.44
C PRO A 48 -13.52 9.28 -5.87
N VAL A 49 -14.44 9.58 -4.94
CA VAL A 49 -15.61 8.76 -4.68
C VAL A 49 -16.40 8.71 -5.98
N ALA A 50 -16.40 7.56 -6.65
CA ALA A 50 -17.32 7.32 -7.75
C ALA A 50 -18.73 7.24 -7.14
N LEU A 51 -19.52 8.29 -7.37
CA LEU A 51 -20.98 8.28 -7.26
C LEU A 51 -21.58 7.32 -8.29
#